data_AF-A0A6J4X2Q0-F1
#
_entry.id   AF-A0A6J4X2Q0-F1
#
_cell.length_a   1.000
_cell.length_b   1.000
_cell.length_c   1.000
_cell.angle_alpha   90.00
_cell.angle_beta   90.00
_cell.angle_gamma   90.00
#
_symmetry.space_group_name_H-M   'P 1'
#
loop_
_entity.id
_entity.type
_entity.pdbx_description
1 polymer ?
#
loop_
_entity_poly.entity_id
_entity_poly.type
_entity_poly.pdbx_seq_one_letter_code
_entity_poly.pdbx_strand_id
1 'polypeptide(L)' 'MANEYSVAIHNFISDKIAAAENNNKDAAKENDLASARYYEGQLLELYKTRQYLNKKIDLKTQKYY' A
#
# COMPACT_ATOMS: atom_id res chain seq x y z
N MET A 1 18.60 -7.95 12.86
CA MET A 1 18.02 -6.59 12.81
C MET A 1 17.20 -6.48 11.54
N ALA A 2 16.02 -5.86 11.61
CA ALA A 2 15.34 -5.44 10.39
C ALA A 2 16.18 -4.39 9.69
N ASN A 3 16.32 -4.53 8.38
CA ASN A 3 16.97 -3.51 7.59
C ASN A 3 16.09 -2.25 7.73
N GLU A 4 16.63 -1.19 8.33
CA GLU A 4 15.89 0.07 8.59
C GLU A 4 15.23 0.61 7.32
N TYR A 5 15.87 0.40 6.16
CA TYR A 5 15.31 0.76 4.87
C TYR A 5 14.09 -0.08 4.48
N SER A 6 14.08 -1.39 4.79
CA SER A 6 12.90 -2.23 4.54
C SER A 6 11.73 -1.78 5.42
N VAL A 7 11.98 -1.52 6.70
CA VAL A 7 10.94 -0.98 7.61
C VAL A 7 10.39 0.35 7.09
N ALA A 8 11.26 1.26 6.67
CA ALA A 8 10.84 2.55 6.12
C ALA A 8 9.99 2.40 4.84
N ILE A 9 10.36 1.47 3.95
CA ILE A 9 9.60 1.19 2.73
C ILE A 9 8.22 0.62 3.08
N HIS A 10 8.13 -0.32 4.02
CA HIS A 10 6.84 -0.90 4.44
C HIS A 10 5.94 0.14 5.10
N ASN A 11 6.50 1.02 5.94
CA ASN A 11 5.76 2.12 6.55
C ASN A 11 5.24 3.08 5.48
N PHE A 12 6.09 3.46 4.51
CA PHE A 12 5.68 4.30 3.40
C PHE A 12 4.52 3.67 2.59
N ILE A 13 4.60 2.36 2.32
CA ILE A 13 3.53 1.64 1.63
C ILE A 13 2.25 1.64 2.47
N SER A 14 2.33 1.41 3.78
CA SER A 14 1.18 1.48 4.69
C SER A 14 0.51 2.85 4.67
N ASP A 15 1.28 3.93 4.75
CA ASP A 15 0.76 5.30 4.70
C ASP A 15 0.05 5.58 3.37
N LYS A 16 0.62 5.11 2.25
CA LYS A 16 0.02 5.25 0.92
C LYS A 16 -1.26 4.44 0.75
N ILE A 17 -1.32 3.23 1.31
CA ILE A 17 -2.54 2.41 1.32
C ILE A 17 -3.64 3.14 2.10
N ALA A 18 -3.34 3.61 3.32
CA ALA A 18 -4.31 4.31 4.15
C ALA A 18 -4.85 5.58 3.45
N ALA A 19 -3.97 6.35 2.80
CA ALA A 19 -4.38 7.52 2.03
C ALA A 19 -5.27 7.16 0.83
N ALA A 20 -4.89 6.14 0.05
CA ALA A 20 -5.66 5.71 -1.12
C ALA A 20 -7.02 5.12 -0.71
N GLU A 21 -7.11 4.39 0.41
CA GLU A 21 -8.38 3.89 0.94
C GLU A 21 -9.31 5.02 1.37
N ASN A 22 -8.78 6.05 2.03
CA ASN A 22 -9.58 7.23 2.42
C ASN A 22 -10.08 7.98 1.19
N ASN A 23 -9.20 8.24 0.22
CA ASN A 23 -9.57 8.94 -1.00
C ASN A 23 -10.58 8.13 -1.84
N ASN A 24 -10.46 6.80 -1.89
CA ASN A 24 -11.43 5.96 -2.57
C ASN A 24 -12.81 6.03 -1.90
N LYS A 25 -12.85 5.99 -0.56
CA LYS A 25 -14.10 6.14 0.19
C LYS A 25 -14.75 7.50 -0.07
N ASP A 26 -13.96 8.57 -0.16
CA ASP A 26 -14.49 9.91 -0.42
C ASP A 26 -14.96 10.05 -1.87
N ALA A 27 -14.21 9.54 -2.86
CA ALA A 27 -14.66 9.47 -4.25
C ALA A 27 -15.96 8.68 -4.42
N ALA A 28 -16.12 7.58 -3.68
CA ALA A 28 -17.35 6.79 -3.69
C ALA A 28 -18.55 7.56 -3.11
N LYS A 29 -18.36 8.34 -2.03
CA LYS A 29 -19.41 9.21 -1.48
C LYS A 29 -19.81 10.32 -2.46
N GLU A 30 -18.86 10.85 -3.20
CA GLU A 30 -19.06 11.92 -4.19
C GLU A 30 -19.60 11.41 -5.54
N ASN A 31 -19.78 10.09 -5.70
CA ASN A 31 -20.12 9.43 -6.97
C ASN A 31 -19.10 9.70 -8.10
N ASP A 32 -17.85 10.01 -7.75
CA ASP A 32 -16.76 10.14 -8.71
C ASP A 32 -16.18 8.75 -9.03
N LEU A 33 -16.80 8.08 -10.00
CA LEU A 33 -16.40 6.75 -10.46
C LEU A 33 -15.01 6.74 -11.11
N ALA A 34 -14.54 7.85 -11.68
CA ALA A 34 -13.23 7.91 -12.31
C ALA A 34 -12.13 7.91 -11.25
N SER A 35 -12.28 8.75 -10.22
CA SER A 35 -11.36 8.78 -9.09
C SER A 35 -11.40 7.48 -8.28
N ALA A 36 -12.58 6.90 -8.05
CA ALA A 36 -12.69 5.62 -7.35
C ALA A 36 -11.89 4.51 -8.06
N ARG A 37 -12.05 4.36 -9.39
CA ARG A 37 -11.29 3.39 -10.19
C ARG A 37 -9.79 3.66 -10.17
N TYR A 38 -9.38 4.93 -10.18
CA TYR A 38 -7.97 5.31 -10.06
C TYR A 38 -7.38 4.82 -8.72
N TYR A 39 -8.07 5.09 -7.60
CA TYR A 39 -7.61 4.67 -6.28
C TYR A 39 -7.64 3.15 -6.09
N GLU A 40 -8.61 2.45 -6.70
CA GLU A 40 -8.60 0.98 -6.75
C GLU A 40 -7.35 0.43 -7.46
N GLY A 41 -6.98 1.02 -8.60
CA GLY A 41 -5.75 0.67 -9.32
C GLY A 41 -4.51 0.91 -8.47
N GLN A 42 -4.43 2.08 -7.83
CA GLN A 42 -3.32 2.44 -6.93
C GLN A 42 -3.21 1.46 -5.75
N LEU A 43 -4.32 1.07 -5.14
CA LEU A 43 -4.33 0.09 -4.05
C LEU A 43 -3.80 -1.26 -4.53
N LEU A 44 -4.24 -1.72 -5.71
CA LEU A 44 -3.75 -2.98 -6.29
C LEU A 44 -2.23 -2.98 -6.49
N GLU A 45 -1.68 -1.87 -6.99
CA GLU A 45 -0.23 -1.73 -7.19
C GLU A 45 0.54 -1.72 -5.87
N LEU A 46 0.05 -1.01 -4.86
CA LEU A 46 0.67 -0.95 -3.54
C LEU A 46 0.67 -2.33 -2.86
N TYR A 47 -0.45 -3.05 -2.90
CA TYR A 47 -0.55 -4.40 -2.36
C TYR A 47 0.37 -5.38 -3.09
N LYS A 48 0.42 -5.33 -4.43
CA LYS A 48 1.35 -6.16 -5.22
C LYS A 48 2.81 -5.85 -4.91
N THR A 49 3.14 -4.57 -4.77
CA THR A 49 4.50 -4.12 -4.40
C THR A 49 4.87 -4.67 -3.03
N ARG A 50 3.99 -4.54 -2.02
CA ARG A 50 4.22 -5.07 -0.67
C ARG A 50 4.41 -6.59 -0.69
N GLN A 51 3.60 -7.31 -1.46
CA GLN A 51 3.72 -8.75 -1.62
C GLN A 51 5.04 -9.16 -2.29
N TYR A 52 5.48 -8.42 -3.30
CA TYR A 52 6.76 -8.65 -3.97
C TYR A 52 7.93 -8.48 -3.01
N LEU A 53 7.95 -7.37 -2.25
CA LEU A 53 8.98 -7.10 -1.25
C LEU A 53 9.05 -8.22 -0.20
N ASN A 54 7.91 -8.58 0.37
CA ASN A 54 7.81 -9.68 1.36
C ASN A 54 8.33 -11.02 0.81
N LYS A 55 8.10 -11.30 -0.48
CA LYS A 55 8.46 -12.58 -1.10
C LYS A 55 9.92 -12.65 -1.55
N LYS A 56 10.50 -11.52 -1.97
CA LYS A 56 11.76 -11.50 -2.72
C LYS A 56 12.89 -10.75 -2.04
N ILE A 57 12.56 -9.72 -1.25
CA ILE A 57 13.54 -8.79 -0.70
C ILE A 57 13.65 -8.96 0.81
N ASP A 58 12.52 -9.14 1.49
CA ASP A 58 12.51 -9.18 2.94
C ASP A 58 13.07 -10.48 3.53
N LEU A 59 13.71 -10.34 4.69
CA LEU A 59 14.12 -11.49 5.48
C LEU A 59 12.88 -12.23 5.96
N LYS A 60 12.81 -13.54 5.69
CA LYS A 60 11.68 -14.42 6.05
C LYS A 60 11.33 -14.45 7.55
N THR A 61 12.22 -13.95 8.39
CA THR A 61 12.08 -13.88 9.85
C THR A 61 11.50 -12.55 10.34
N GLN A 62 11.22 -11.58 9.46
CA GLN A 62 10.70 -10.26 9.82
C GLN A 62 9.21 -10.13 9.53
N LYS A 63 8.49 -9.60 10.52
CA LYS A 63 7.11 -9.16 10.40
C LYS A 63 7.11 -7.64 10.33
N TYR A 64 6.50 -7.10 9.29
CA TYR A 64 6.26 -5.67 9.12
C TYR A 64 4.77 -5.44 9.37
N TYR A 65 4.46 -4.48 10.25
CA TYR A 65 3.08 -4.09 10.59
C TYR A 65 2.72 -2.87 9.73
#